data_AF-A0A133UB67-F1
#
_entry.id   AF-A0A133UB67-F1
#
_cell.length_a   1.000
_cell.length_b   1.000
_cell.length_c   1.000
_cell.angle_alpha   90.00
_cell.angle_beta   90.00
_cell.angle_gamma   90.00
#
_symmetry.space_group_name_H-M   'P 1'
#
loop_
_entity.id
_entity.type
_entity.pdbx_description
1 polymer ?
#
loop_
_entity_poly.entity_id
_entity_poly.type
_entity_poly.pdbx_seq_one_letter_code
_entity_poly.pdbx_strand_id
1 'polypeptide(L)'
;MIEKFADLLEKAGIPYMVFGAYAVILRIPHRNTFDGDFVVERVDAENVKKFIDLVHESNIFDLDERAARDSLSGGGKFSVFSKRYGIHVFVWSKDVSKYREEESGLYVAIPELIIGEKLKLAKDGKADAEDKKDIVAFLTSSLVSLDEDKLREITDAYGVSDLLEKYRKRASSVKPGDVSGIENFSPPDVGATRVEQVARMWKNGKSYKEMANELGISQSTVGVYVGRARERGLIPKNERRK
;
A
#
# COMPACT_ATOMS: atom_id res chain seq x y z
N MET A 1 -5.69 -14.47 10.55
CA MET A 1 -6.74 -13.48 10.92
C MET A 1 -7.51 -13.06 9.69
N ILE A 2 -6.79 -12.71 8.62
CA ILE A 2 -7.34 -12.48 7.28
C ILE A 2 -8.19 -13.67 6.81
N GLU A 3 -7.72 -14.89 7.02
CA GLU A 3 -8.43 -16.12 6.63
C GLU A 3 -9.75 -16.27 7.38
N LYS A 4 -9.77 -15.92 8.67
CA LYS A 4 -11.00 -15.96 9.47
C LYS A 4 -12.00 -14.93 8.99
N PHE A 5 -11.55 -13.75 8.57
CA PHE A 5 -12.44 -12.73 8.03
C PHE A 5 -12.98 -13.11 6.64
N ALA A 6 -12.11 -13.67 5.79
CA ALA A 6 -12.50 -14.22 4.49
C ALA A 6 -13.58 -15.29 4.61
N ASP A 7 -13.44 -16.23 5.56
CA ASP A 7 -14.44 -17.25 5.87
C ASP A 7 -15.81 -16.65 6.25
N LEU A 8 -15.85 -15.52 6.98
CA LEU A 8 -17.11 -14.81 7.27
C LEU A 8 -17.76 -14.24 6.01
N LEU A 9 -16.96 -13.68 5.10
CA LEU A 9 -17.46 -13.17 3.82
C LEU A 9 -18.02 -14.30 2.95
N GLU A 10 -17.32 -15.43 2.86
CA GLU A 10 -17.76 -16.61 2.10
C GLU A 10 -19.05 -17.19 2.65
N LYS A 11 -19.13 -17.39 3.97
CA LYS A 11 -20.35 -17.84 4.64
C LYS A 11 -21.51 -16.86 4.44
N ALA A 12 -21.22 -15.56 4.40
CA ALA A 12 -22.22 -14.54 4.11
C ALA A 12 -22.63 -14.49 2.63
N GLY A 13 -21.93 -15.18 1.73
CA GLY A 13 -22.16 -15.13 0.29
C GLY A 13 -21.71 -13.81 -0.33
N ILE A 14 -20.69 -13.16 0.24
CA ILE A 14 -20.15 -11.88 -0.24
C ILE A 14 -18.87 -12.16 -1.04
N PRO A 15 -18.89 -11.93 -2.38
CA PRO A 15 -17.68 -12.01 -3.19
C PRO A 15 -16.64 -11.01 -2.70
N TYR A 16 -15.40 -11.47 -2.57
CA TYR A 16 -14.29 -10.66 -2.09
C TYR A 16 -13.01 -10.94 -2.86
N MET A 17 -12.05 -10.03 -2.73
CA MET A 17 -10.65 -10.29 -2.99
C MET A 17 -9.80 -9.61 -1.93
N VAL A 18 -8.77 -10.31 -1.47
CA VAL A 18 -7.71 -9.74 -0.66
C VAL A 18 -6.89 -8.80 -1.55
N PHE A 19 -6.60 -7.61 -1.03
CA PHE A 19 -5.90 -6.54 -1.73
C PHE A 19 -4.72 -5.98 -0.91
N GLY A 20 -4.16 -4.88 -1.40
CA GLY A 20 -3.17 -4.09 -0.67
C GLY A 20 -1.90 -4.87 -0.37
N ALA A 21 -1.25 -4.51 0.74
CA ALA A 21 0.05 -5.09 1.10
C ALA A 21 0.00 -6.59 1.39
N TYR A 22 -1.11 -7.09 1.95
CA TYR A 22 -1.22 -8.53 2.28
C TYR A 22 -1.32 -9.37 1.01
N ALA A 23 -2.04 -8.89 -0.02
CA ALA A 23 -2.05 -9.52 -1.33
C ALA A 23 -0.66 -9.60 -1.97
N VAL A 24 0.18 -8.58 -1.79
CA VAL A 24 1.58 -8.62 -2.26
C VAL A 24 2.35 -9.73 -1.57
N ILE A 25 2.23 -9.86 -0.25
CA ILE A 25 2.98 -10.85 0.54
C ILE A 25 2.61 -12.28 0.17
N LEU A 26 1.32 -12.55 -0.07
CA LEU A 26 0.85 -13.87 -0.48
C LEU A 26 1.48 -14.33 -1.80
N ARG A 27 1.78 -13.39 -2.70
CA ARG A 27 2.37 -13.70 -4.02
C ARG A 27 3.90 -13.57 -4.04
N ILE A 28 4.43 -12.58 -3.33
CA ILE A 28 5.86 -12.25 -3.27
C ILE A 28 6.24 -11.84 -1.83
N PRO A 29 6.70 -12.80 -1.00
CA PRO A 29 6.95 -12.59 0.42
C PRO A 29 8.26 -11.82 0.67
N HIS A 30 8.26 -10.51 0.40
CA HIS A 30 9.45 -9.65 0.52
C HIS A 30 9.33 -8.56 1.62
N ARG A 31 8.16 -8.42 2.23
CA ARG A 31 7.88 -7.49 3.34
C ARG A 31 6.87 -8.10 4.31
N ASN A 32 6.61 -7.42 5.43
CA ASN A 32 5.57 -7.78 6.39
C ASN A 32 4.51 -6.68 6.46
N THR A 33 3.27 -7.05 6.75
CA THR A 33 2.17 -6.13 7.06
C THR A 33 1.29 -6.74 8.14
N PHE A 34 0.65 -5.88 8.93
CA PHE A 34 -0.37 -6.30 9.90
C PHE A 34 -1.78 -5.89 9.48
N ASP A 35 -1.90 -5.04 8.45
CA ASP A 35 -3.19 -4.58 7.93
C ASP A 35 -3.73 -5.54 6.88
N GLY A 36 -5.04 -5.74 6.90
CA GLY A 36 -5.77 -6.50 5.89
C GLY A 36 -6.62 -5.58 5.04
N ASP A 37 -6.42 -5.59 3.73
CA ASP A 37 -7.29 -4.88 2.80
C ASP A 37 -8.16 -5.88 2.04
N PHE A 38 -9.47 -5.68 2.07
CA PHE A 38 -10.42 -6.46 1.29
C PHE A 38 -11.16 -5.53 0.33
N VAL A 39 -11.35 -6.00 -0.89
CA VAL A 39 -12.32 -5.44 -1.81
C VAL A 39 -13.49 -6.41 -1.91
N VAL A 40 -14.71 -5.92 -1.71
CA VAL A 40 -15.93 -6.72 -1.78
C VAL A 40 -16.92 -6.11 -2.75
N GLU A 41 -17.85 -6.92 -3.23
CA GLU A 41 -18.97 -6.43 -4.04
C GLU A 41 -20.07 -5.82 -3.17
N ARG A 42 -20.89 -4.97 -3.78
CA ARG A 42 -22.17 -4.59 -3.19
C ARG A 42 -23.08 -5.82 -3.13
N VAL A 43 -23.80 -5.96 -2.03
CA VAL A 43 -24.71 -7.08 -1.81
C VAL A 43 -26.05 -6.61 -1.28
N ASP A 44 -27.07 -7.47 -1.38
CA ASP A 44 -28.40 -7.16 -0.91
C ASP A 44 -28.51 -7.14 0.62
N ALA A 45 -29.66 -6.69 1.11
CA ALA A 45 -29.91 -6.57 2.54
C ALA A 45 -29.85 -7.91 3.30
N GLU A 46 -30.12 -9.03 2.64
CA GLU A 46 -30.05 -10.36 3.24
C GLU A 46 -28.59 -10.75 3.50
N ASN A 47 -27.72 -10.63 2.49
CA ASN A 47 -26.29 -10.88 2.64
C ASN A 47 -25.64 -9.92 3.64
N VAL A 48 -26.02 -8.65 3.65
CA VAL A 48 -25.53 -7.68 4.67
C VAL A 48 -25.90 -8.12 6.07
N LYS A 49 -27.18 -8.46 6.30
CA LYS A 49 -27.64 -8.92 7.62
C LYS A 49 -26.88 -10.17 8.04
N LYS A 50 -26.77 -11.16 7.14
CA LYS A 50 -26.05 -12.41 7.38
C LYS A 50 -24.59 -12.16 7.78
N PHE A 51 -23.91 -11.25 7.10
CA PHE A 51 -22.53 -10.88 7.43
C PHE A 51 -22.39 -10.27 8.82
N ILE A 52 -23.26 -9.32 9.18
CA ILE A 52 -23.24 -8.69 10.51
C ILE A 52 -23.50 -9.73 11.61
N ASP A 53 -24.51 -10.59 11.42
CA ASP A 53 -24.83 -11.66 12.37
C ASP A 53 -23.61 -12.59 12.57
N LEU A 54 -22.97 -13.03 11.48
CA LEU A 54 -21.76 -13.87 11.51
C LEU A 54 -20.59 -13.18 12.22
N VAL A 55 -20.40 -11.87 12.03
CA VAL A 55 -19.35 -11.11 12.71
C VAL A 55 -19.59 -11.11 14.23
N HIS A 56 -20.82 -10.83 14.68
CA HIS A 56 -21.17 -10.88 16.10
C HIS A 56 -20.98 -12.27 16.70
N GLU A 57 -21.46 -13.30 16.02
CA GLU A 57 -21.32 -14.70 16.46
C GLU A 57 -19.85 -15.12 16.60
N SER A 58 -18.97 -14.57 15.74
CA SER A 58 -17.54 -14.90 15.76
C SER A 58 -16.85 -14.54 17.07
N ASN A 59 -17.31 -13.50 17.79
CA ASN A 59 -16.63 -12.92 18.96
C ASN A 59 -15.14 -12.58 18.75
N ILE A 60 -14.70 -12.47 17.48
CA ILE A 60 -13.31 -12.19 17.09
C ILE A 60 -13.18 -10.74 16.61
N PHE A 61 -14.23 -10.25 15.98
CA PHE A 61 -14.25 -8.98 15.25
C PHE A 61 -15.33 -8.04 15.80
N ASP A 62 -14.99 -6.76 15.83
CA ASP A 62 -15.86 -5.63 16.12
C ASP A 62 -16.02 -4.79 14.85
N LEU A 63 -17.21 -4.28 14.57
CA LEU A 63 -17.46 -3.37 13.46
C LEU A 63 -18.53 -2.32 13.80
N ASP A 64 -18.52 -1.21 13.07
CA ASP A 64 -19.64 -0.26 13.07
C ASP A 64 -20.71 -0.79 12.11
N GLU A 65 -21.81 -1.32 12.66
CA GLU A 65 -22.89 -1.94 11.90
C GLU A 65 -23.52 -0.99 10.88
N ARG A 66 -23.68 0.28 11.27
CA ARG A 66 -24.28 1.27 10.39
C ARG A 66 -23.35 1.53 9.21
N ALA A 67 -22.06 1.74 9.47
CA ALA A 67 -21.07 1.96 8.43
C ALA A 67 -20.93 0.74 7.49
N ALA A 68 -20.96 -0.48 8.04
CA ALA A 68 -20.93 -1.71 7.26
C ALA A 68 -22.17 -1.85 6.37
N ARG A 69 -23.37 -1.63 6.92
CA ARG A 69 -24.63 -1.69 6.18
C ARG A 69 -24.70 -0.65 5.07
N ASP A 70 -24.39 0.60 5.39
CA ASP A 70 -24.41 1.70 4.42
C ASP A 70 -23.40 1.43 3.29
N SER A 71 -22.20 0.93 3.62
CA SER A 71 -21.16 0.66 2.63
C SER A 71 -21.44 -0.56 1.77
N LEU A 72 -21.89 -1.69 2.35
CA LEU A 72 -22.13 -2.92 1.59
C LEU A 72 -23.32 -2.80 0.63
N SER A 73 -24.32 -1.99 0.96
CA SER A 73 -25.45 -1.72 0.05
C SER A 73 -25.17 -0.57 -0.91
N GLY A 74 -24.56 0.52 -0.43
CA GLY A 74 -24.38 1.77 -1.19
C GLY A 74 -23.02 1.91 -1.89
N GLY A 75 -22.06 1.04 -1.59
CA GLY A 75 -20.64 1.26 -1.89
C GLY A 75 -19.97 2.17 -0.85
N GLY A 76 -18.64 2.20 -0.84
CA GLY A 76 -17.87 3.02 0.10
C GLY A 76 -16.76 2.23 0.76
N LYS A 77 -16.51 2.49 2.04
CA LYS A 77 -15.53 1.76 2.83
C LYS A 77 -15.97 1.68 4.29
N PHE A 78 -15.64 0.59 4.94
CA PHE A 78 -15.77 0.43 6.38
C PHE A 78 -14.54 -0.29 6.92
N SER A 79 -14.46 -0.43 8.24
CA SER A 79 -13.37 -1.14 8.87
C SER A 79 -13.92 -2.11 9.90
N VAL A 80 -13.24 -3.24 9.99
CA VAL A 80 -13.51 -4.30 10.95
C VAL A 80 -12.25 -4.46 11.78
N PHE A 81 -12.41 -4.50 13.09
CA PHE A 81 -11.29 -4.55 14.02
C PHE A 81 -11.32 -5.86 14.76
N SER A 82 -10.15 -6.36 15.11
CA SER A 82 -9.98 -7.32 16.19
C SER A 82 -9.13 -6.67 17.28
N LYS A 83 -8.97 -7.33 18.43
CA LYS A 83 -8.14 -6.83 19.54
C LYS A 83 -6.72 -6.38 19.16
N ARG A 84 -6.17 -6.82 18.02
CA ARG A 84 -4.80 -6.50 17.58
C ARG A 84 -4.65 -6.07 16.12
N TYR A 85 -5.70 -6.17 15.30
CA TYR A 85 -5.60 -5.99 13.85
C TYR A 85 -6.75 -5.14 13.32
N GLY A 86 -6.44 -4.23 12.39
CA GLY A 86 -7.41 -3.51 11.57
C GLY A 86 -7.55 -4.17 10.21
N ILE A 87 -8.79 -4.39 9.79
CA ILE A 87 -9.14 -4.82 8.43
C ILE A 87 -9.92 -3.70 7.77
N HIS A 88 -9.42 -3.21 6.65
CA HIS A 88 -10.10 -2.22 5.82
C HIS A 88 -10.87 -2.92 4.72
N VAL A 89 -12.15 -2.59 4.58
CA VAL A 89 -13.02 -3.18 3.57
C VAL A 89 -13.48 -2.08 2.62
N PHE A 90 -13.15 -2.22 1.35
CA PHE A 90 -13.53 -1.34 0.27
C PHE A 90 -14.64 -2.00 -0.54
N VAL A 91 -15.77 -1.32 -0.74
CA VAL A 91 -16.92 -1.88 -1.44
C VAL A 91 -16.98 -1.33 -2.86
N TRP A 92 -16.80 -2.22 -3.84
CA TRP A 92 -16.83 -1.92 -5.26
C TRP A 92 -18.20 -2.21 -5.85
N SER A 93 -18.55 -1.44 -6.90
CA SER A 93 -19.70 -1.71 -7.75
C SER A 93 -19.36 -2.63 -8.94
N LYS A 94 -18.11 -3.08 -9.03
CA LYS A 94 -17.60 -3.93 -10.11
C LYS A 94 -17.55 -5.38 -9.62
N ASP A 95 -17.75 -6.29 -10.55
CA ASP A 95 -17.54 -7.73 -10.36
C ASP A 95 -16.07 -8.00 -10.00
N VAL A 96 -15.82 -8.42 -8.76
CA VAL A 96 -14.48 -8.71 -8.24
C VAL A 96 -13.97 -10.05 -8.73
N SER A 97 -14.85 -10.95 -9.19
CA SER A 97 -14.45 -12.29 -9.67
C SER A 97 -13.53 -12.23 -10.89
N LYS A 98 -13.61 -11.16 -11.68
CA LYS A 98 -12.76 -10.92 -12.86
C LYS A 98 -11.33 -10.48 -12.53
N TYR A 99 -11.06 -10.13 -11.28
CA TYR A 99 -9.80 -9.53 -10.86
C TYR A 99 -9.15 -10.29 -9.70
N ARG A 100 -9.55 -11.54 -9.47
CA ARG A 100 -9.05 -12.36 -8.37
C ARG A 100 -8.71 -13.77 -8.85
N GLU A 101 -7.75 -14.37 -8.17
CA GLU A 101 -7.37 -15.78 -8.31
C GLU A 101 -7.31 -16.41 -6.93
N GLU A 102 -7.39 -17.73 -6.86
CA GLU A 102 -7.19 -18.45 -5.61
C GLU A 102 -5.69 -18.58 -5.31
N GLU A 103 -5.29 -18.12 -4.13
CA GLU A 103 -3.93 -18.21 -3.63
C GLU A 103 -3.95 -18.59 -2.14
N SER A 104 -3.33 -19.72 -1.80
CA SER A 104 -3.27 -20.22 -0.42
C SER A 104 -4.65 -20.32 0.28
N GLY A 105 -5.69 -20.70 -0.46
CA GLY A 105 -7.06 -20.83 0.05
C GLY A 105 -7.79 -19.50 0.28
N LEU A 106 -7.32 -18.41 -0.32
CA LEU A 106 -7.98 -17.11 -0.33
C LEU A 106 -8.19 -16.64 -1.76
N TYR A 107 -9.25 -15.89 -2.01
CA TYR A 107 -9.33 -15.12 -3.26
C TYR A 107 -8.49 -13.84 -3.13
N VAL A 108 -7.44 -13.72 -3.94
CA VAL A 108 -6.47 -12.63 -3.90
C VAL A 108 -6.48 -11.91 -5.24
N ALA A 109 -6.37 -10.58 -5.21
CA ALA A 109 -6.34 -9.82 -6.45
C ALA A 109 -5.20 -10.25 -7.38
N ILE A 110 -5.47 -10.17 -8.68
CA ILE A 110 -4.48 -10.46 -9.71
C ILE A 110 -3.31 -9.47 -9.64
N PRO A 111 -2.07 -9.92 -9.92
CA PRO A 111 -0.87 -9.07 -9.85
C PRO A 111 -1.00 -7.76 -10.64
N GLU A 112 -1.63 -7.82 -11.81
CA GLU A 112 -1.77 -6.70 -12.74
C GLU A 112 -2.61 -5.57 -12.14
N LEU A 113 -3.69 -5.94 -11.43
CA LEU A 113 -4.53 -4.98 -10.73
C LEU A 113 -3.77 -4.32 -9.57
N ILE A 114 -2.99 -5.10 -8.83
CA ILE A 114 -2.18 -4.59 -7.71
C ILE A 114 -1.14 -3.58 -8.22
N ILE A 115 -0.42 -3.93 -9.30
CA ILE A 115 0.53 -3.03 -9.96
C ILE A 115 -0.19 -1.76 -10.44
N GLY A 116 -1.32 -1.92 -11.14
CA GLY A 116 -2.10 -0.80 -11.67
C GLY A 116 -2.54 0.20 -10.60
N GLU A 117 -3.13 -0.27 -9.49
CA GLU A 117 -3.56 0.61 -8.40
C GLU A 117 -2.36 1.32 -7.72
N LYS A 118 -1.23 0.63 -7.52
CA LYS A 118 -0.03 1.28 -6.94
C LYS A 118 0.59 2.31 -7.88
N LEU A 119 0.58 2.07 -9.19
CA LEU A 119 1.00 3.05 -10.19
C LEU A 119 0.08 4.27 -10.21
N LYS A 120 -1.23 4.06 -10.05
CA LYS A 120 -2.22 5.14 -9.93
C LYS A 120 -2.00 5.97 -8.66
N LEU A 121 -1.70 5.34 -7.52
CA LEU A 121 -1.26 6.06 -6.32
C LEU A 121 0.01 6.87 -6.58
N ALA A 122 0.96 6.34 -7.36
CA ALA A 122 2.19 7.06 -7.70
C ALA A 122 1.93 8.27 -8.61
N LYS A 123 1.04 8.14 -9.59
CA LYS A 123 0.57 9.24 -10.43
C LYS A 123 -0.07 10.37 -9.62
N ASP A 124 -0.85 10.00 -8.59
CA ASP A 124 -1.51 10.94 -7.69
C ASP A 124 -0.58 11.55 -6.63
N GLY A 125 0.70 11.16 -6.59
CA GLY A 125 1.65 11.59 -5.55
C GLY A 125 1.36 11.02 -4.16
N LYS A 126 0.60 9.92 -4.09
CA LYS A 126 0.15 9.27 -2.84
C LYS A 126 0.88 7.95 -2.54
N ALA A 127 1.63 7.40 -3.50
CA ALA A 127 2.39 6.17 -3.28
C ALA A 127 3.56 6.38 -2.31
N ASP A 128 3.67 5.50 -1.33
CA ASP A 128 4.77 5.50 -0.38
C ASP A 128 6.01 4.77 -0.95
N ALA A 129 7.02 4.50 -0.12
CA ALA A 129 8.23 3.79 -0.56
C ALA A 129 7.97 2.29 -0.82
N GLU A 130 7.00 1.71 -0.11
CA GLU A 130 6.68 0.30 -0.17
C GLU A 130 5.82 -0.02 -1.39
N ASP A 131 4.88 0.85 -1.76
CA ASP A 131 4.16 0.75 -3.03
C ASP A 131 5.12 0.65 -4.23
N LYS A 132 6.21 1.41 -4.19
CA LYS A 132 7.23 1.43 -5.25
C LYS A 132 8.07 0.15 -5.23
N LYS A 133 8.38 -0.38 -4.04
CA LYS A 133 9.07 -1.68 -3.89
C LYS A 133 8.20 -2.80 -4.42
N ASP A 134 6.92 -2.81 -4.07
CA ASP A 134 5.95 -3.82 -4.51
C ASP A 134 5.87 -3.88 -6.04
N ILE A 135 5.77 -2.73 -6.73
CA ILE A 135 5.75 -2.69 -8.20
C ILE A 135 7.01 -3.33 -8.78
N VAL A 136 8.19 -2.96 -8.28
CA VAL A 136 9.46 -3.54 -8.77
C VAL A 136 9.55 -5.03 -8.44
N ALA A 137 9.07 -5.44 -7.27
CA ALA A 137 9.05 -6.84 -6.86
C ALA A 137 8.21 -7.67 -7.84
N PHE A 138 6.98 -7.24 -8.19
CA PHE A 138 6.19 -7.92 -9.21
C PHE A 138 6.87 -7.97 -10.58
N LEU A 139 7.47 -6.87 -11.03
CA LEU A 139 8.11 -6.80 -12.35
C LEU A 139 9.42 -7.60 -12.46
N THR A 140 10.02 -8.01 -11.34
CA THR A 140 11.31 -8.73 -11.32
C THR A 140 11.21 -10.16 -10.77
N SER A 141 10.09 -10.50 -10.12
CA SER A 141 9.91 -11.80 -9.49
C SER A 141 9.64 -12.88 -10.52
N SER A 142 10.31 -14.02 -10.37
CA SER A 142 9.99 -15.24 -11.12
C SER A 142 8.86 -16.06 -10.47
N LEU A 143 8.37 -15.65 -9.29
CA LEU A 143 7.30 -16.35 -8.57
C LEU A 143 5.91 -16.02 -9.11
N VAL A 144 5.80 -14.94 -9.89
CA VAL A 144 4.54 -14.45 -10.42
C VAL A 144 4.68 -14.32 -11.93
N SER A 145 3.73 -14.87 -12.68
CA SER A 145 3.58 -14.62 -14.10
C SER A 145 2.62 -13.45 -14.28
N LEU A 146 3.01 -12.47 -15.09
CA LEU A 146 2.14 -11.34 -15.43
C LEU A 146 1.46 -11.60 -16.77
N ASP A 147 0.15 -11.44 -16.83
CA ASP A 147 -0.59 -11.31 -18.08
C ASP A 147 -0.35 -9.90 -18.65
N GLU A 148 0.49 -9.83 -19.66
CA GLU A 148 0.92 -8.58 -20.28
C GLU A 148 -0.22 -7.83 -20.98
N ASP A 149 -1.21 -8.54 -21.53
CA ASP A 149 -2.36 -7.91 -22.16
C ASP A 149 -3.29 -7.33 -21.08
N LYS A 150 -3.49 -8.06 -19.98
CA LYS A 150 -4.29 -7.59 -18.85
C LYS A 150 -3.65 -6.41 -18.14
N LEU A 151 -2.33 -6.45 -17.95
CA LEU A 151 -1.58 -5.35 -17.35
C LEU A 151 -1.68 -4.08 -18.21
N ARG A 152 -1.58 -4.22 -19.53
CA ARG A 152 -1.78 -3.12 -20.47
C ARG A 152 -3.20 -2.56 -20.39
N GLU A 153 -4.22 -3.43 -20.45
CA GLU A 153 -5.63 -3.04 -20.32
C GLU A 153 -5.86 -2.17 -19.06
N ILE A 154 -5.37 -2.62 -17.91
CA ILE A 154 -5.55 -1.94 -16.62
C ILE A 154 -4.77 -0.61 -16.59
N THR A 155 -3.51 -0.62 -17.02
CA THR A 155 -2.66 0.58 -16.95
C THR A 155 -3.08 1.66 -17.94
N ASP A 156 -3.56 1.28 -19.13
CA ASP A 156 -4.16 2.21 -20.10
C ASP A 156 -5.45 2.82 -19.53
N ALA A 157 -6.33 2.00 -18.93
CA ALA A 157 -7.56 2.49 -18.30
C ALA A 157 -7.29 3.48 -17.15
N TYR A 158 -6.16 3.35 -16.44
CA TYR A 158 -5.76 4.27 -15.38
C TYR A 158 -4.92 5.46 -15.90
N GLY A 159 -4.50 5.42 -17.17
CA GLY A 159 -3.59 6.38 -17.77
C GLY A 159 -2.25 6.42 -17.05
N VAL A 160 -1.68 5.25 -16.73
CA VAL A 160 -0.40 5.09 -16.02
C VAL A 160 0.63 4.28 -16.82
N SER A 161 0.39 4.04 -18.11
CA SER A 161 1.25 3.23 -18.98
C SER A 161 2.68 3.76 -19.07
N ASP A 162 2.86 5.10 -19.14
CA ASP A 162 4.19 5.72 -19.10
C ASP A 162 4.94 5.45 -17.78
N LEU A 163 4.21 5.38 -16.66
CA LEU A 163 4.80 5.03 -15.38
C LEU A 163 5.20 3.56 -15.35
N LEU A 164 4.36 2.65 -15.87
CA LEU A 164 4.72 1.23 -15.99
C LEU A 164 6.04 1.07 -16.75
N GLU A 165 6.20 1.72 -17.89
CA GLU A 165 7.44 1.68 -18.68
C GLU A 165 8.66 2.20 -17.91
N LYS A 166 8.48 3.27 -17.12
CA LYS A 166 9.54 3.78 -16.25
C LYS A 166 9.95 2.76 -15.18
N TYR A 167 8.98 2.06 -14.58
CA TYR A 167 9.27 1.00 -13.60
C TYR A 167 9.87 -0.25 -14.25
N ARG A 168 9.50 -0.61 -15.48
CA ARG A 168 10.11 -1.72 -16.24
C ARG A 168 11.58 -1.46 -16.56
N LYS A 169 11.90 -0.26 -17.08
CA LYS A 169 13.30 0.15 -17.33
C LYS A 169 14.15 0.10 -16.06
N ARG A 170 13.53 0.33 -14.91
CA ARG A 170 14.19 0.22 -13.62
C ARG A 170 14.35 -1.25 -13.20
N ALA A 171 13.29 -2.04 -13.29
CA ALA A 171 13.30 -3.47 -13.00
C ALA A 171 14.39 -4.21 -13.78
N SER A 172 14.62 -3.87 -15.05
CA SER A 172 15.67 -4.47 -15.88
C SER A 172 17.11 -4.12 -15.44
N SER A 173 17.28 -3.10 -14.59
CA SER A 173 18.59 -2.71 -14.02
C SER A 173 18.86 -3.31 -12.63
N VAL A 174 17.93 -4.10 -12.11
CA VAL A 174 18.01 -4.74 -10.80
C VAL A 174 18.09 -6.25 -11.00
N LYS A 175 18.88 -6.95 -10.17
CA LYS A 175 18.96 -8.42 -10.24
C LYS A 175 17.60 -9.02 -9.84
N PRO A 176 17.13 -10.11 -10.49
CA PRO A 176 15.93 -10.81 -10.08
C PRO A 176 15.97 -11.17 -8.59
N GLY A 177 14.92 -10.82 -7.84
CA GLY A 177 14.82 -11.07 -6.39
C GLY A 177 15.64 -10.13 -5.49
N ASP A 178 16.43 -9.20 -6.04
CA ASP A 178 17.21 -8.23 -5.26
C ASP A 178 16.41 -6.94 -5.02
N VAL A 179 15.57 -6.95 -3.99
CA VAL A 179 14.87 -5.73 -3.52
C VAL A 179 15.71 -4.90 -2.54
N SER A 180 16.90 -5.38 -2.17
CA SER A 180 17.73 -4.78 -1.10
C SER A 180 18.34 -3.42 -1.48
N GLY A 181 18.47 -3.14 -2.79
CA GLY A 181 18.90 -1.84 -3.32
C GLY A 181 17.79 -0.80 -3.53
N ILE A 182 16.51 -1.15 -3.30
CA ILE A 182 15.38 -0.26 -3.61
C ILE A 182 15.22 0.85 -2.56
N GLU A 183 15.78 0.69 -1.36
CA GLU A 183 15.76 1.69 -0.28
C GLU A 183 16.43 3.01 -0.66
N ASN A 184 17.37 3.00 -1.62
CA ASN A 184 18.16 4.17 -2.00
C ASN A 184 17.63 4.93 -3.22
N PHE A 185 16.43 4.61 -3.69
CA PHE A 185 15.89 5.23 -4.90
C PHE A 185 14.63 6.05 -4.58
N SER A 186 14.88 7.28 -4.16
CA SER A 186 13.90 8.35 -4.30
C SER A 186 14.18 9.05 -5.64
N PRO A 187 13.19 9.27 -6.53
CA PRO A 187 13.29 10.46 -7.38
C PRO A 187 13.56 11.67 -6.47
N PRO A 188 14.41 12.63 -6.87
CA PRO A 188 14.59 13.83 -6.07
C PRO A 188 13.19 14.42 -5.82
N ASP A 189 12.83 14.53 -4.53
CA ASP A 189 11.70 15.28 -3.98
C ASP A 189 10.33 14.65 -3.67
N VAL A 190 10.14 13.32 -3.60
CA VAL A 190 8.84 12.79 -3.09
C VAL A 190 8.99 11.61 -2.12
N GLY A 191 9.01 11.90 -0.81
CA GLY A 191 8.74 10.90 0.24
C GLY A 191 9.63 10.87 1.50
N ALA A 192 10.70 11.67 1.61
CA ALA A 192 11.50 11.71 2.84
C ALA A 192 10.77 12.51 3.93
N THR A 193 10.76 12.03 5.18
CA THR A 193 10.29 12.83 6.32
C THR A 193 11.14 14.10 6.43
N ARG A 194 10.61 15.18 7.00
CA ARG A 194 11.38 16.45 7.13
C ARG A 194 12.71 16.25 7.86
N VAL A 195 12.80 15.27 8.75
CA VAL A 195 14.04 14.89 9.46
C VAL A 195 15.06 14.24 8.52
N GLU A 196 14.63 13.37 7.61
CA GLU A 196 15.50 12.71 6.63
C GLU A 196 15.93 13.65 5.49
N GLN A 197 15.03 14.56 5.08
CA GLN A 197 15.36 15.64 4.14
C GLN A 197 16.51 16.50 4.70
N VAL A 198 16.38 16.94 5.94
CA VAL A 198 17.41 17.73 6.65
C VAL A 198 18.69 16.91 6.86
N ALA A 199 18.61 15.64 7.24
CA ALA A 199 19.79 14.78 7.41
C ALA A 199 20.59 14.63 6.10
N ARG A 200 19.90 14.50 4.96
CA ARG A 200 20.53 14.41 3.63
C ARG A 200 21.14 15.74 3.20
N MET A 201 20.43 16.85 3.37
CA MET A 201 20.97 18.18 3.06
C MET A 201 22.19 18.52 3.93
N TRP A 202 22.19 18.10 5.19
CA TRP A 202 23.33 18.18 6.08
C TRP A 202 24.53 17.39 5.55
N LYS A 203 24.33 16.11 5.16
CA LYS A 203 25.40 15.27 4.56
C LYS A 203 25.96 15.87 3.27
N ASN A 204 25.11 16.55 2.49
CA ASN A 204 25.49 17.27 1.27
C ASN A 204 26.10 18.65 1.53
N GLY A 205 26.31 19.01 2.78
CA GLY A 205 27.09 20.17 3.15
C GLY A 205 26.31 21.49 3.24
N LYS A 206 24.98 21.49 3.08
CA LYS A 206 24.17 22.71 3.09
C LYS A 206 24.15 23.39 4.47
N SER A 207 24.03 24.71 4.49
CA SER A 207 23.81 25.53 5.69
C SER A 207 22.34 25.51 6.13
N TYR A 208 22.06 25.95 7.35
CA TYR A 208 20.67 26.02 7.85
C TYR A 208 19.81 26.96 7.02
N LYS A 209 20.40 28.05 6.51
CA LYS A 209 19.73 29.00 5.63
C LYS A 209 19.32 28.37 4.31
N GLU A 210 20.20 27.59 3.70
CA GLU A 210 19.92 26.90 2.42
C GLU A 210 18.86 25.82 2.61
N MET A 211 18.96 25.02 3.68
CA MET A 211 17.93 24.03 4.03
C MET A 211 16.56 24.66 4.26
N ALA A 212 16.52 25.78 4.99
CA ALA A 212 15.29 26.51 5.28
C ALA A 212 14.61 27.02 4.01
N ASN A 213 15.38 27.65 3.13
CA ASN A 213 14.89 28.19 1.87
C ASN A 213 14.35 27.10 0.94
N GLU A 214 15.05 25.98 0.83
CA GLU A 214 14.70 24.90 -0.10
C GLU A 214 13.55 24.02 0.43
N LEU A 215 13.38 23.91 1.75
CA LEU A 215 12.26 23.17 2.35
C LEU A 215 11.01 24.03 2.61
N GLY A 216 11.10 25.35 2.46
CA GLY A 216 10.02 26.30 2.73
C GLY A 216 9.67 26.43 4.22
N ILE A 217 10.67 26.36 5.11
CA ILE A 217 10.50 26.41 6.58
C ILE A 217 11.49 27.37 7.23
N SER A 218 11.32 27.70 8.52
CA SER A 218 12.27 28.56 9.24
C SER A 218 13.59 27.84 9.57
N GLN A 219 14.69 28.60 9.68
CA GLN A 219 15.98 28.08 10.15
C GLN A 219 15.89 27.45 11.55
N SER A 220 15.02 27.99 12.42
CA SER A 220 14.75 27.40 13.73
C SER A 220 14.12 26.00 13.63
N THR A 221 13.20 25.80 12.69
CA THR A 221 12.57 24.50 12.41
C THR A 221 13.58 23.50 11.83
N VAL A 222 14.51 23.97 10.98
CA VAL A 222 15.65 23.15 10.52
C VAL A 222 16.48 22.69 11.72
N GLY A 223 16.78 23.57 12.68
CA GLY A 223 17.51 23.22 13.90
C GLY A 223 16.84 22.10 14.71
N VAL A 224 15.51 22.13 14.84
CA VAL A 224 14.74 21.05 15.48
C VAL A 224 14.89 19.73 14.74
N TYR A 225 14.81 19.75 13.41
CA TYR A 225 14.97 18.54 12.59
C TYR A 225 16.39 17.99 12.59
N VAL A 226 17.42 18.84 12.64
CA VAL A 226 18.82 18.42 12.86
C VAL A 226 18.95 17.74 14.22
N GLY A 227 18.33 18.28 15.27
CA GLY A 227 18.31 17.66 16.60
C GLY A 227 17.72 16.25 16.56
N ARG A 228 16.54 16.09 15.96
CA ARG A 228 15.88 14.79 15.78
C ARG A 228 16.68 13.85 14.89
N ALA A 229 17.36 14.36 13.87
CA ALA A 229 18.22 13.56 12.99
C ALA A 229 19.44 13.01 13.75
N ARG A 230 20.01 13.77 14.69
CA ARG A 230 21.08 13.29 15.59
C ARG A 230 20.60 12.24 16.58
N GLU A 231 19.42 12.43 17.16
CA GLU A 231 18.80 11.46 18.08
C GLU A 231 18.60 10.11 17.38
N ARG A 232 18.19 10.14 16.12
CA ARG A 232 18.00 8.96 15.26
C ARG A 232 19.29 8.39 14.66
N GLY A 233 20.45 8.97 14.97
CA GLY A 233 21.74 8.53 14.42
C GLY A 233 21.92 8.77 12.91
N LEU A 234 21.07 9.60 12.29
CA LEU A 234 21.14 9.89 10.85
C LEU A 234 22.30 10.83 10.49
N ILE A 235 22.75 11.66 11.44
CA ILE A 235 23.90 12.59 11.32
C ILE A 235 24.68 12.67 12.65
N PRO A 236 25.98 13.07 12.66
CA PRO A 236 26.81 13.08 13.85
C PRO A 236 26.31 14.02 14.97
N LYS A 237 26.38 13.55 16.23
CA LYS A 237 25.87 14.29 17.40
C LYS A 237 26.62 15.59 17.71
N ASN A 238 27.91 15.68 17.37
CA ASN A 238 28.82 16.73 17.85
C ASN A 238 29.28 17.73 16.78
N GLU A 239 28.82 17.60 15.54
CA GLU A 239 29.23 18.49 14.46
C GLU A 239 28.27 19.68 14.39
N ARG A 240 28.73 20.90 14.70
CA ARG A 240 27.91 22.12 14.58
C ARG A 240 28.23 22.82 13.26
N ARG A 241 27.19 23.22 12.53
CA ARG A 241 27.28 24.10 11.37
C ARG A 241 26.57 25.42 11.70
N LYS A 242 27.11 26.52 11.17
CA LYS A 242 26.51 27.85 11.27
C LYS A 242 25.46 28.03 10.19
#